data_AF-A0A955RPU8-F1
#
_entry.id   AF-A0A955RPU8-F1
#
_cell.length_a   1.000
_cell.length_b   1.000
_cell.length_c   1.000
_cell.angle_alpha   90.00
_cell.angle_beta   90.00
_cell.angle_gamma   90.00
#
_symmetry.space_group_name_H-M   'P 1'
#
loop_
_entity.id
_entity.type
_entity.pdbx_description
1 polymer ?
#
loop_
_entity_poly.entity_id
_entity_poly.type
_entity_poly.pdbx_seq_one_letter_code
_entity_poly.pdbx_strand_id
1 'polypeptide(L)' 'MPNCVSDYRCNHCHKLFFKGMLVEGTIEVKCKNCHTINSIQASQFNELLCLIKKCPNRISWDSAKESS' A
#
# COMPACT_ATOMS: atom_id res chain seq x y z
N MET A 1 -5.34 0.55 16.04
CA MET A 1 -5.38 1.04 14.64
C MET A 1 -5.76 -0.14 13.76
N PRO A 2 -6.74 -0.01 12.85
CA PRO A 2 -7.03 -1.10 11.91
C PRO A 2 -5.79 -1.36 11.06
N ASN A 3 -5.44 -2.65 10.89
CA ASN A 3 -4.28 -3.09 10.12
C ASN A 3 -4.57 -2.79 8.64
N CYS A 4 -4.13 -1.64 8.15
CA CYS A 4 -4.32 -1.19 6.75
C CYS A 4 -3.39 -1.88 5.75
N VAL A 5 -2.60 -2.86 6.20
CA VAL A 5 -1.58 -3.54 5.40
C VAL A 5 -2.13 -4.86 4.88
N SER A 6 -2.09 -5.05 3.56
CA SER A 6 -2.52 -6.28 2.90
C SER A 6 -1.34 -7.19 2.59
N ASP A 7 -1.56 -8.49 2.68
CA ASP A 7 -0.63 -9.52 2.20
C ASP A 7 -0.86 -9.76 0.71
N TYR A 8 0.11 -9.42 -0.13
CA TYR A 8 0.04 -9.69 -1.57
C TYR A 8 0.77 -10.99 -1.90
N ARG A 9 0.01 -11.96 -2.39
CA ARG A 9 0.48 -13.33 -2.65
C ARG A 9 0.22 -13.73 -4.09
N CYS A 10 1.02 -14.68 -4.57
CA CYS A 10 0.78 -15.30 -5.86
C CYS A 10 -0.61 -15.95 -5.90
N ASN A 11 -1.40 -15.66 -6.94
CA ASN A 11 -2.72 -16.24 -7.18
C ASN A 11 -2.69 -17.77 -7.41
N HIS A 12 -1.54 -18.32 -7.79
CA HIS A 12 -1.38 -19.73 -8.11
C HIS A 12 -0.71 -20.55 -7.00
N CYS A 13 0.45 -20.13 -6.50
CA CYS A 13 1.19 -20.89 -5.48
C CYS A 13 1.20 -20.24 -4.09
N HIS A 14 0.45 -19.16 -3.88
CA HIS A 14 0.30 -18.44 -2.59
C HIS A 14 1.60 -17.95 -1.92
N LYS A 15 2.74 -18.00 -2.64
CA LYS A 15 4.00 -17.39 -2.21
C LYS A 15 3.76 -15.90 -1.92
N LEU A 16 4.20 -15.46 -0.74
CA LEU A 16 4.18 -14.05 -0.37
C LEU A 16 5.14 -13.26 -1.27
N PHE A 17 4.63 -12.19 -1.89
CA PHE A 17 5.45 -11.22 -2.60
C PHE A 17 5.92 -10.14 -1.65
N PHE A 18 4.96 -9.47 -0.99
CA PHE A 18 5.22 -8.42 -0.01
C PHE A 18 3.97 -8.17 0.85
N LYS A 19 4.16 -7.46 1.96
CA LYS A 19 3.08 -6.86 2.75
C LYS A 19 3.14 -5.37 2.55
N GLY A 20 2.03 -4.74 2.25
CA GLY A 20 2.04 -3.31 1.98
C GLY A 20 0.65 -2.73 1.77
N MET A 21 0.65 -1.47 1.39
CA MET A 21 -0.53 -0.72 1.01
C MET A 21 -0.25 -0.13 -0.36
N LEU A 22 -1.09 -0.48 -1.35
CA LEU A 22 -0.94 0.02 -2.71
C LEU A 22 -1.89 1.18 -2.90
N VAL A 23 -1.33 2.39 -2.87
CA VAL A 23 -2.06 3.67 -2.89
C VAL A 23 -2.55 4.00 -4.30
N GLU A 24 -1.70 3.79 -5.31
CA GLU A 24 -1.97 4.13 -6.70
C GLU A 24 -1.19 3.21 -7.64
N GLY A 25 -1.72 3.00 -8.84
CA GLY A 25 -1.08 2.26 -9.92
C GLY A 25 -1.33 0.75 -9.93
N THR A 26 -0.61 0.08 -10.82
CA THR A 26 -0.65 -1.37 -11.01
C THR A 26 0.76 -1.93 -10.83
N ILE A 27 0.90 -3.01 -10.07
CA ILE A 27 2.16 -3.75 -9.94
C ILE A 27 2.04 -5.07 -10.67
N GLU A 28 2.95 -5.32 -11.61
CA GLU A 28 3.11 -6.65 -12.23
C GLU A 28 4.26 -7.41 -11.58
N VAL A 29 3.97 -8.60 -11.06
CA VAL A 29 4.96 -9.47 -10.40
C VAL A 29 4.99 -10.83 -11.09
N LYS A 30 6.14 -11.18 -11.66
CA LYS A 30 6.41 -12.56 -12.09
C LYS A 30 6.82 -13.40 -10.88
N CYS A 31 6.03 -14.42 -10.55
CA CYS A 31 6.35 -15.30 -9.43
C CYS A 31 7.61 -16.14 -9.72
N LYS A 32 8.63 -16.06 -8.86
CA LYS A 32 9.84 -16.88 -9.01
C LYS A 32 9.62 -18.38 -8.77
N ASN A 33 8.50 -18.76 -8.15
CA ASN A 33 8.21 -20.17 -7.82
C ASN A 33 7.44 -20.89 -8.93
N CYS A 34 6.34 -20.30 -9.40
CA CYS A 34 5.46 -20.91 -10.40
C CYS A 34 5.45 -20.19 -11.75
N HIS A 35 6.25 -19.13 -11.91
CA HIS A 35 6.41 -18.33 -13.12
C HIS A 35 5.16 -17.60 -13.64
N THR A 36 4.01 -17.75 -12.98
CA THR A 36 2.79 -16.97 -13.25
C THR A 36 3.01 -15.48 -13.04
N ILE A 37 2.53 -14.67 -13.99
CA ILE A 37 2.50 -13.21 -13.87
C ILE A 37 1.23 -12.81 -13.11
N ASN A 38 1.39 -12.00 -12.08
CA ASN A 38 0.32 -11.48 -11.23
C ASN A 38 0.22 -9.98 -11.44
N SER A 39 -0.99 -9.47 -11.64
CA SER A 39 -1.26 -8.03 -11.74
C SER A 39 -2.04 -7.60 -10.50
N ILE A 40 -1.47 -6.68 -9.74
CA ILE A 40 -2.00 -6.19 -8.46
C ILE A 40 -2.45 -4.75 -8.66
N GLN A 41 -3.73 -4.49 -8.47
CA GLN A 41 -4.32 -3.15 -8.59
C GLN A 41 -4.33 -2.44 -7.24
N ALA A 42 -4.20 -1.12 -7.26
CA ALA A 42 -4.33 -0.29 -6.06
C ALA A 42 -5.66 -0.55 -5.33
N SER A 43 -5.59 -0.63 -4.02
CA SER A 43 -6.78 -0.64 -3.16
C SER A 43 -7.44 0.73 -3.18
N GLN A 44 -8.78 0.80 -3.07
CA GLN A 44 -9.50 2.08 -2.97
C GLN A 44 -9.04 2.85 -1.72
N PHE A 45 -8.05 3.72 -1.92
CA PHE A 45 -7.27 4.37 -0.87
C PHE A 45 -7.98 5.57 -0.21
N ASN A 46 -9.17 5.93 -0.70
CA ASN A 46 -9.89 7.11 -0.23
C ASN A 46 -10.19 7.09 1.27
N GLU A 47 -10.22 5.92 1.92
CA GLU A 47 -10.47 5.79 3.36
C GLU A 47 -9.30 6.29 4.24
N LEU A 48 -8.09 6.35 3.70
CA LEU A 48 -6.88 6.76 4.44
C LEU A 48 -6.43 8.19 4.10
N LEU A 49 -7.04 8.80 3.09
CA LEU A 49 -6.84 10.20 2.76
C LEU A 49 -7.71 11.09 3.65
N CYS A 50 -7.07 11.89 4.50
CA CYS A 50 -7.77 12.98 5.17
C CYS A 50 -8.06 14.10 4.16
N LEU A 51 -9.29 14.13 3.62
CA LEU A 51 -9.73 15.12 2.61
C LEU A 51 -10.09 16.49 3.23
N ILE A 52 -10.07 16.62 4.56
CA ILE A 52 -10.38 17.87 5.26
C ILE A 52 -9.21 18.85 5.05
N LYS A 53 -9.42 19.90 4.24
CA LYS A 53 -8.40 20.90 3.88
C LYS A 53 -7.66 21.50 5.10
N LYS A 54 -8.37 21.74 6.21
CA LYS A 54 -7.84 22.29 7.47
C LYS A 54 -7.98 21.29 8.62
N CYS A 55 -7.53 20.05 8.43
CA CYS A 55 -7.56 19.09 9.52
C CYS A 55 -6.57 19.52 10.63
N PRO A 56 -7.04 19.74 11.88
CA PRO A 56 -6.22 20.25 12.97
C PRO A 56 -5.08 19.30 13.37
N ASN A 57 -5.23 18.01 13.07
CA ASN A 57 -4.23 16.98 13.37
C ASN A 57 -3.41 16.58 12.12
N ARG A 58 -3.51 17.33 11.01
CA ARG A 58 -2.74 17.04 9.79
C ARG A 58 -1.29 17.47 10.00
N ILE A 59 -0.41 16.49 10.09
CA ILE A 59 1.04 16.72 10.11
C ILE A 59 1.46 17.13 8.69
N SER A 60 2.05 18.31 8.52
CA SER A 60 2.67 18.68 7.24
C SER A 60 4.00 17.94 7.10
N TRP A 61 4.37 17.57 5.87
CA TRP A 61 5.60 16.82 5.61
C TRP A 61 6.86 17.59 6.06
N ASP A 62 6.78 18.92 6.08
CA ASP A 62 7.86 19.81 6.54
C ASP A 62 8.02 19.82 8.08
N SER A 63 6.98 19.47 8.84
CA SER A 63 6.99 19.49 10.31
C SER A 63 7.80 18.34 10.94
N ALA A 64 8.15 17.31 10.15
CA ALA A 64 8.78 16.09 10.65
C ALA A 64 10.32 16.17 10.73
N LYS A 65 10.93 17.31 10.36
CA LYS A 65 12.38 17.50 10.38
C LYS A 65 12.93 18.18 11.63
N GLU A 66 12.09 18.66 12.55
CA GLU A 66 12.52 19.47 13.71
C GLU A 66 12.61 18.70 15.03
N SER A 67 12.48 17.37 15.03
CA SER A 67 12.57 16.57 16.26
C SER A 67 13.46 15.34 16.14
N SER A 68 14.65 15.48 15.53
CA SER A 68 15.76 14.53 15.67
C SER A 68 17.08 15.28 15.86
#